data_AF-A0A0K8W2P0-F1
#
_entry.id   AF-A0A0K8W2P0-F1
#
_cell.length_a   1.000
_cell.length_b   1.000
_cell.length_c   1.000
_cell.angle_alpha   90.00
_cell.angle_beta   90.00
_cell.angle_gamma   90.00
#
_symmetry.space_group_name_H-M   'P 1'
#
loop_
_entity.id
_entity.type
_entity.pdbx_description
1 polymer ?
#
loop_
_entity_poly.entity_id
_entity_poly.type
_entity_poly.pdbx_seq_one_letter_code
_entity_poly.pdbx_strand_id
1 'polypeptide(L)'
;MMKYVLTLCLTAGFVAALQAATVAPSTAAPVANVAPTTVADDVANDLMIPDDCYQPREIGRCFGIFPRFSFNLNTKRCEKFVYGGCDGNANNFESKEACEKLCRPQSHDEVSDEESSTTAKADEDDEGADKQIPADEPVAA
;
A
#
# COMPACT_ATOMS: atom_id res chain seq x y z
N MET A 1 13.24 -53.15 -60.77
CA MET A 1 13.71 -52.35 -59.61
C MET A 1 12.65 -51.27 -59.38
N MET A 2 11.59 -51.53 -58.64
CA MET A 2 11.34 -50.80 -57.37
C MET A 2 10.22 -51.47 -56.55
N LYS A 3 10.17 -52.81 -56.53
CA LYS A 3 9.32 -53.57 -55.57
C LYS A 3 9.77 -53.41 -54.10
N TYR A 4 10.82 -52.64 -53.84
CA TYR A 4 11.38 -52.32 -52.52
C TYR A 4 10.85 -51.03 -51.89
N VAL A 5 9.95 -50.31 -52.57
CA VAL A 5 9.29 -49.13 -51.97
C VAL A 5 8.11 -49.56 -51.08
N LEU A 6 7.68 -50.83 -51.13
CA LEU A 6 6.45 -51.29 -50.47
C LEU A 6 6.67 -52.04 -49.13
N THR A 7 7.88 -52.35 -48.68
CA THR A 7 8.02 -53.36 -47.59
C THR A 7 8.94 -53.05 -46.40
N LEU A 8 9.58 -51.87 -46.27
CA LEU A 8 10.59 -51.68 -45.20
C LEU A 8 10.58 -50.36 -44.41
N CYS A 9 9.45 -49.65 -44.30
CA CYS A 9 9.30 -48.59 -43.27
C CYS A 9 8.14 -48.85 -42.30
N LEU A 10 7.83 -50.13 -42.03
CA LEU A 10 7.07 -50.57 -40.86
C LEU A 10 8.00 -50.84 -39.67
N THR A 11 8.71 -49.83 -39.20
CA THR A 11 9.17 -49.80 -37.79
C THR A 11 9.06 -48.36 -37.31
N ALA A 12 7.91 -48.04 -36.73
CA ALA A 12 7.85 -47.86 -35.28
C ALA A 12 8.57 -46.58 -34.84
N GLY A 13 7.85 -45.47 -34.99
CA GLY A 13 8.23 -44.16 -34.42
C GLY A 13 6.99 -43.47 -33.89
N PHE A 14 6.27 -44.20 -33.02
CA PHE A 14 5.32 -43.73 -32.01
C PHE A 14 4.56 -42.43 -32.29
N VAL A 15 3.34 -42.64 -32.78
CA VAL A 15 2.09 -42.09 -32.23
C VAL A 15 2.20 -40.67 -31.66
N ALA A 16 1.63 -39.74 -32.42
CA ALA A 16 1.14 -38.47 -31.90
C ALA A 16 0.30 -38.73 -30.64
N ALA A 17 0.93 -38.57 -29.47
CA ALA A 17 0.24 -38.51 -28.21
C ALA A 17 -0.49 -37.16 -28.19
N LEU A 18 -1.73 -37.20 -28.66
CA LEU A 18 -2.77 -36.24 -28.31
C LEU A 18 -2.78 -36.21 -26.78
N GLN A 19 -2.08 -35.25 -26.17
CA GLN A 19 -2.24 -34.99 -24.76
C GLN A 19 -3.64 -34.40 -24.61
N ALA A 20 -4.61 -35.30 -24.41
CA ALA A 20 -5.84 -34.95 -23.74
C ALA A 20 -5.42 -34.39 -22.39
N ALA A 21 -5.41 -33.06 -22.28
CA ALA A 21 -5.38 -32.40 -20.99
C ALA A 21 -6.65 -32.86 -20.27
N THR A 22 -6.52 -33.92 -19.47
CA THR A 22 -7.53 -34.28 -18.49
C THR A 22 -7.54 -33.14 -17.49
N VAL A 23 -8.47 -32.20 -17.70
CA VAL A 23 -8.94 -31.29 -16.67
C VAL A 23 -9.30 -32.16 -15.47
N ALA A 24 -8.43 -32.15 -14.46
CA ALA A 24 -8.75 -32.73 -13.18
C ALA A 24 -10.00 -32.00 -12.66
N PRO A 25 -11.00 -32.72 -12.12
CA PRO A 25 -12.03 -32.06 -11.34
C PRO A 25 -11.30 -31.43 -10.16
N SER A 26 -11.30 -30.10 -10.12
CA SER A 26 -10.93 -29.34 -8.92
C SER A 26 -11.85 -29.84 -7.83
N THR A 27 -11.32 -30.70 -6.95
CA THR A 27 -11.99 -31.04 -5.71
C THR A 27 -12.05 -29.75 -4.92
N ALA A 28 -13.19 -29.06 -5.00
CA ALA A 28 -13.54 -28.01 -4.08
C ALA A 28 -13.38 -28.61 -2.68
N ALA A 29 -12.32 -28.19 -1.98
CA ALA A 29 -12.24 -28.42 -0.56
C ALA A 29 -13.51 -27.86 0.07
N PRO A 30 -14.10 -28.53 1.08
CA PRO A 30 -15.18 -27.93 1.83
C PRO A 30 -14.65 -26.61 2.39
N VAL A 31 -15.25 -25.50 1.98
CA VAL A 31 -15.16 -24.26 2.74
C VAL A 31 -15.61 -24.63 4.14
N ALA A 32 -14.65 -24.73 5.05
CA ALA A 32 -14.93 -24.91 6.45
C ALA A 32 -15.91 -23.78 6.81
N ASN A 33 -17.02 -24.16 7.43
CA ASN A 33 -17.98 -23.22 7.98
C ASN A 33 -17.23 -22.24 8.87
N VAL A 34 -16.88 -21.07 8.33
CA VAL A 34 -16.46 -19.95 9.13
C VAL A 34 -17.72 -19.59 9.91
N ALA A 35 -17.72 -19.91 11.20
CA ALA A 35 -18.74 -19.47 12.12
C ALA A 35 -18.92 -17.96 11.96
N PRO A 36 -20.14 -17.42 12.11
CA PRO A 36 -20.33 -15.98 12.14
C PRO A 36 -19.66 -15.46 13.42
N THR A 37 -18.38 -15.15 13.34
CA THR A 37 -17.73 -14.23 14.28
C THR A 37 -18.54 -12.94 14.18
N THR A 38 -19.00 -12.50 15.34
CA THR A 38 -19.86 -11.34 15.53
C THR A 38 -19.29 -10.14 14.80
N VAL A 39 -19.96 -9.74 13.71
CA VAL A 39 -19.69 -8.59 12.84
C VAL A 39 -19.78 -7.22 13.56
N ALA A 40 -19.66 -7.17 14.88
CA ALA A 40 -19.72 -5.95 15.68
C ALA A 40 -18.32 -5.40 15.98
N ASP A 41 -17.32 -6.27 16.16
CA ASP A 41 -15.98 -5.84 16.57
C ASP A 41 -15.09 -5.44 15.37
N ASP A 42 -15.30 -6.05 14.19
CA ASP A 42 -14.54 -5.75 12.98
C ASP A 42 -15.07 -4.51 12.21
N VAL A 43 -16.31 -4.07 12.47
CA VAL A 43 -16.90 -2.91 11.77
C VAL A 43 -16.45 -1.59 12.37
N ALA A 44 -16.08 -1.56 13.65
CA ALA A 44 -15.58 -0.35 14.30
C ALA A 44 -14.23 0.11 13.72
N ASN A 45 -13.40 -0.83 13.26
CA ASN A 45 -12.04 -0.54 12.81
C ASN A 45 -11.94 -0.16 11.32
N ASP A 46 -12.96 -0.51 10.51
CA ASP A 46 -12.97 -0.21 9.07
C ASP A 46 -13.63 1.15 8.76
N LEU A 47 -14.43 1.72 9.67
CA LEU A 47 -15.04 3.05 9.46
C LEU A 47 -14.08 4.23 9.65
N MET A 48 -12.81 3.99 10.03
CA MET A 48 -11.83 5.04 10.32
C MET A 48 -10.65 5.07 9.34
N ILE A 49 -10.67 4.23 8.31
CA ILE A 49 -9.61 4.22 7.29
C ILE A 49 -9.94 5.26 6.21
N PRO A 50 -9.03 6.21 5.87
CA PRO A 50 -9.29 7.19 4.80
C PRO A 50 -9.50 6.55 3.43
N ASP A 51 -10.34 7.15 2.58
CA ASP A 51 -10.64 6.67 1.22
C ASP A 51 -9.38 6.43 0.37
N ASP A 52 -8.34 7.26 0.56
CA ASP A 52 -7.03 7.11 -0.08
C ASP A 52 -6.44 5.72 0.15
N CYS A 53 -6.59 5.17 1.36
CA CYS A 53 -6.07 3.88 1.77
C CYS A 53 -6.86 2.70 1.19
N TYR A 54 -8.08 2.94 0.69
CA TYR A 54 -8.89 1.93 0.02
C TYR A 54 -8.57 1.76 -1.46
N GLN A 55 -7.87 2.73 -2.06
CA GLN A 55 -7.52 2.67 -3.47
C GLN A 55 -6.49 1.55 -3.73
N PRO A 56 -6.50 0.90 -4.90
CA PRO A 56 -5.49 -0.09 -5.24
C PRO A 56 -4.13 0.57 -5.41
N ARG A 57 -3.02 -0.17 -5.20
CA ARG A 57 -1.70 0.34 -5.61
C ARG A 57 -1.66 0.54 -7.13
N GLU A 58 -1.18 1.69 -7.58
CA GLU A 58 -1.18 2.06 -8.99
C GLU A 58 0.20 2.52 -9.46
N ILE A 59 0.76 1.79 -10.43
CA ILE A 59 2.05 2.13 -11.05
C ILE A 59 1.92 3.41 -11.88
N GLY A 60 0.76 3.62 -12.50
CA GLY A 60 0.52 4.73 -13.42
C GLY A 60 1.09 4.50 -14.82
N ARG A 61 1.04 5.52 -15.68
CA ARG A 61 1.37 5.39 -17.12
C ARG A 61 2.83 5.64 -17.47
N CYS A 62 3.59 6.23 -16.56
CA CYS A 62 5.00 6.52 -16.76
C CYS A 62 5.89 5.30 -16.43
N PHE A 63 7.15 5.34 -16.86
CA PHE A 63 8.11 4.22 -16.76
C PHE A 63 9.25 4.48 -15.77
N GLY A 64 9.09 5.43 -14.87
CA GLY A 64 10.04 5.66 -13.78
C GLY A 64 10.04 4.50 -12.78
N ILE A 65 11.11 4.42 -11.97
CA ILE A 65 11.24 3.42 -10.90
C ILE A 65 11.36 4.17 -9.58
N PHE A 66 10.20 4.52 -9.01
CA PHE A 66 10.14 5.20 -7.72
C PHE A 66 9.65 4.22 -6.65
N PRO A 67 10.50 3.81 -5.69
CA PRO A 67 10.06 2.96 -4.59
C PRO A 67 9.12 3.75 -3.68
N ARG A 68 7.92 3.22 -3.46
CA ARG A 68 6.84 3.82 -2.66
C ARG A 68 6.18 2.78 -1.78
N PHE A 69 5.27 3.22 -0.93
CA PHE A 69 4.46 2.38 -0.07
C PHE A 69 2.98 2.56 -0.38
N SER A 70 2.21 1.47 -0.35
CA SER A 70 0.75 1.48 -0.46
C SER A 70 0.16 0.62 0.65
N PHE A 71 -0.96 1.03 1.22
CA PHE A 71 -1.71 0.23 2.17
C PHE A 71 -2.43 -0.93 1.48
N ASN A 72 -2.25 -2.14 2.00
CA ASN A 72 -2.92 -3.35 1.52
C ASN A 72 -4.01 -3.73 2.53
N LEU A 73 -5.28 -3.57 2.12
CA LEU A 73 -6.44 -3.89 2.96
C LEU A 73 -6.52 -5.35 3.40
N ASN A 74 -6.00 -6.29 2.60
CA ASN A 74 -6.07 -7.72 2.90
C ASN A 74 -5.08 -8.10 4.00
N THR A 75 -3.89 -7.49 3.97
CA THR A 75 -2.85 -7.75 4.97
C THR A 75 -2.89 -6.74 6.12
N LYS A 76 -3.67 -5.65 5.97
CA LYS A 76 -3.73 -4.48 6.85
C LYS A 76 -2.33 -3.89 7.10
N ARG A 77 -1.48 -3.87 6.06
CA ARG A 77 -0.09 -3.40 6.13
C ARG A 77 0.28 -2.46 4.99
N CYS A 78 1.22 -1.57 5.25
CA CYS A 78 1.90 -0.77 4.23
C CYS A 78 3.01 -1.57 3.57
N GLU A 79 2.85 -1.82 2.27
CA GLU A 79 3.73 -2.68 1.46
C GLU A 79 4.46 -1.84 0.40
N LYS A 80 5.72 -2.19 0.12
CA LYS A 80 6.51 -1.51 -0.91
C LYS A 80 6.00 -1.85 -2.30
N PHE A 81 5.96 -0.87 -3.19
CA PHE A 81 5.71 -1.05 -4.62
C PHE A 81 6.52 -0.06 -5.46
N VAL A 82 6.53 -0.26 -6.78
CA VAL A 82 7.16 0.66 -7.74
C VAL A 82 6.10 1.57 -8.34
N TYR A 83 6.27 2.88 -8.19
CA TYR A 83 5.49 3.89 -8.86
C TYR A 83 6.22 4.38 -10.12
N GLY A 84 5.48 4.52 -11.22
CA GLY A 84 5.95 4.95 -12.53
C GLY A 84 6.29 6.44 -12.62
N GLY A 85 5.83 7.25 -11.65
CA GLY A 85 6.14 8.68 -11.57
C GLY A 85 5.04 9.63 -12.06
N CYS A 86 3.99 9.12 -12.71
CA CYS A 86 2.80 9.90 -13.08
C CYS A 86 1.54 9.03 -13.07
N ASP A 87 0.36 9.66 -13.04
CA ASP A 87 -0.96 9.01 -13.10
C ASP A 87 -1.15 7.88 -12.08
N GLY A 88 -0.58 8.03 -10.89
CA GLY A 88 -0.91 7.19 -9.74
C GLY A 88 -2.12 7.75 -8.99
N ASN A 89 -2.50 7.06 -7.92
CA ASN A 89 -3.57 7.49 -7.04
C ASN A 89 -3.04 7.81 -5.62
N ALA A 90 -3.93 8.08 -4.68
CA ALA A 90 -3.57 8.58 -3.35
C ALA A 90 -3.00 7.50 -2.42
N ASN A 91 -3.18 6.21 -2.73
CA ASN A 91 -2.54 5.11 -2.01
C ASN A 91 -1.04 4.96 -2.39
N ASN A 92 -0.28 6.05 -2.24
CA ASN A 92 1.11 6.18 -2.68
C ASN A 92 1.87 7.10 -1.73
N PHE A 93 2.68 6.50 -0.86
CA PHE A 93 3.43 7.20 0.19
C PHE A 93 4.93 7.04 -0.02
N GLU A 94 5.70 8.08 0.33
CA GLU A 94 7.17 8.05 0.23
C GLU A 94 7.82 7.15 1.29
N SER A 95 7.18 7.01 2.45
CA SER A 95 7.68 6.21 3.56
C SER A 95 6.62 5.28 4.13
N LYS A 96 7.08 4.19 4.77
CA LYS A 96 6.20 3.24 5.47
C LYS A 96 5.43 3.93 6.59
N GLU A 97 6.10 4.82 7.31
CA GLU A 97 5.54 5.55 8.45
C GLU A 97 4.41 6.49 8.03
N ALA A 98 4.57 7.23 6.92
CA ALA A 98 3.52 8.09 6.39
C ALA A 98 2.27 7.28 6.00
N CYS A 99 2.47 6.13 5.36
CA CYS A 99 1.39 5.20 5.04
C CYS A 99 0.70 4.66 6.30
N GLU A 100 1.47 4.19 7.30
CA GLU A 100 0.89 3.60 8.52
C GLU A 100 0.17 4.65 9.36
N LYS A 101 0.71 5.86 9.44
CA LYS A 101 0.09 6.97 10.16
C LYS A 101 -1.29 7.33 9.59
N LEU A 102 -1.45 7.27 8.26
CA LEU A 102 -2.71 7.60 7.62
C LEU A 102 -3.68 6.41 7.61
N CYS A 103 -3.18 5.22 7.31
CA CYS A 103 -4.02 4.09 6.92
C CYS A 103 -4.18 3.02 8.01
N ARG A 104 -3.38 3.05 9.08
CA ARG A 104 -3.50 2.08 10.17
C ARG A 104 -4.27 2.73 11.33
N PRO A 105 -5.48 2.23 11.66
CA PRO A 105 -6.19 2.68 12.83
C PRO A 105 -5.31 2.52 14.08
N GLN A 106 -5.23 3.57 14.89
CA GLN A 106 -4.64 3.46 16.22
C GLN A 106 -5.71 2.85 17.12
N SER A 107 -5.55 1.58 17.48
CA SER A 107 -6.40 0.97 18.52
C SER A 107 -6.14 1.71 19.83
N HIS A 108 -7.08 2.54 20.27
CA HIS A 108 -7.03 3.30 21.52
C HIS A 108 -7.30 2.42 22.76
N ASP A 109 -6.74 1.20 22.81
CA ASP A 109 -6.95 0.24 23.91
C ASP A 109 -5.73 0.09 24.84
N GLU A 110 -4.71 0.94 24.70
CA GLU A 110 -3.62 1.06 25.69
C GLU A 110 -3.56 2.51 26.16
N VAL A 111 -4.54 2.88 26.99
CA VAL A 111 -4.37 3.96 27.95
C VAL A 111 -3.38 3.45 28.99
N SER A 112 -2.08 3.66 28.75
CA SER A 112 -1.13 3.73 29.86
C SER A 112 -1.22 5.14 30.41
N ASP A 113 -1.99 5.28 31.49
CA ASP A 113 -2.03 6.48 32.31
C ASP A 113 -0.61 6.83 32.78
N GLU A 114 0.00 7.79 32.10
CA GLU A 114 0.95 8.75 32.67
C GLU A 114 0.48 10.12 32.15
N GLU A 115 -0.57 10.61 32.81
CA GLU A 115 -0.93 12.01 32.83
C GLU A 115 0.20 12.79 33.54
N SER A 116 0.85 13.70 32.83
CA SER A 116 1.27 14.97 33.43
C SER A 116 1.37 15.99 32.31
N SER A 117 0.29 16.72 32.03
CA SER A 117 -0.16 17.86 32.81
C SER A 117 0.77 19.06 32.65
N THR A 118 0.18 20.11 32.07
CA THR A 118 0.32 21.52 32.42
C THR A 118 1.71 22.16 32.41
N THR A 119 1.84 23.10 31.47
CA THR A 119 2.13 24.52 31.73
C THR A 119 2.96 24.84 32.99
N ALA A 120 4.24 25.15 32.81
CA ALA A 120 4.97 26.05 33.68
C ALA A 120 5.63 27.15 32.83
N LYS A 121 5.12 28.35 33.07
CA LYS A 121 5.70 29.63 32.70
C LYS A 121 6.89 29.90 33.63
N ALA A 122 8.02 30.26 33.05
CA ALA A 122 9.00 31.20 33.61
C ALA A 122 9.11 32.29 32.54
N ASP A 123 8.62 33.52 32.71
CA ASP A 123 9.11 34.55 33.62
C ASP A 123 10.64 34.72 33.51
N GLU A 124 11.07 35.35 32.41
CA GLU A 124 12.31 36.13 32.32
C GLU A 124 11.96 37.50 31.74
N ASP A 125 11.79 38.44 32.67
CA ASP A 125 12.19 39.86 32.69
C ASP A 125 11.92 40.77 31.47
N ASP A 126 10.94 41.64 31.71
CA ASP A 126 10.80 42.99 31.17
C ASP A 126 12.05 43.83 31.46
N GLU A 127 12.77 44.24 30.42
CA GLU A 127 13.52 45.49 30.45
C GLU A 127 13.33 46.20 29.11
N GLY A 128 12.33 47.08 29.08
CA GLY A 128 12.20 48.09 28.04
C GLY A 128 13.40 49.04 28.04
N ALA A 129 14.08 49.14 26.90
CA ALA A 129 14.99 50.25 26.61
C ALA A 129 14.77 50.74 25.18
N ASP A 130 14.08 51.89 25.14
CA ASP A 130 14.03 52.92 24.12
C ASP A 130 15.24 52.94 23.16
N LYS A 131 14.95 52.90 21.85
CA LYS A 131 15.83 53.52 20.86
C LYS A 131 15.06 54.07 19.67
N GLN A 132 14.57 55.29 19.87
CA GLN A 132 14.59 56.40 18.91
C GLN A 132 15.29 56.09 17.57
N ILE A 133 14.52 56.00 16.48
CA ILE A 133 15.04 56.17 15.11
C ILE A 133 14.56 57.55 14.64
N PRO A 134 15.47 58.53 14.41
CA PRO A 134 15.10 59.84 13.90
C PRO A 134 14.64 59.76 12.44
N ALA A 135 13.70 60.66 12.15
CA ALA A 135 13.21 60.99 10.83
C ALA A 135 14.30 61.61 9.93
N ASP A 136 13.92 61.74 8.66
CA ASP A 136 14.46 62.63 7.61
C ASP A 136 15.35 61.97 6.53
N GLU A 137 14.65 61.61 5.43
CA GLU A 137 14.86 62.07 4.03
C GLU A 137 16.20 61.83 3.28
N PRO A 138 16.25 61.92 1.92
CA PRO A 138 15.16 62.04 0.94
C PRO A 138 15.22 60.99 -0.20
N VAL A 139 14.07 60.81 -0.85
CA VAL A 139 13.96 60.21 -2.19
C VAL A 139 14.42 61.23 -3.23
N ALA A 140 15.41 60.87 -4.04
CA ALA A 140 15.85 61.66 -5.19
C ALA A 140 15.28 61.07 -6.50
N ALA A 141 14.55 61.94 -7.21
CA ALA A 141 14.28 62.09 -8.64
C ALA A 141 14.12 60.83 -9.53
#